data_AF-A0A5K1K6G6-F1
#
_entry.id   AF-A0A5K1K6G6-F1
#
_cell.length_a   1.000
_cell.length_b   1.000
_cell.length_c   1.000
_cell.angle_alpha   90.00
_cell.angle_beta   90.00
_cell.angle_gamma   90.00
#
_symmetry.space_group_name_H-M   'P 1'
#
loop_
_entity.id
_entity.type
_entity.pdbx_description
1 polymer ?
#
loop_
_entity_poly.entity_id
_entity_poly.type
_entity_poly.pdbx_seq_one_letter_code
_entity_poly.pdbx_strand_id
1 'polypeptide(L)'
;MRFSTFPLVITALVAAGLSGATPLNTRADQTIILPLSGDPFGSPFEFEFADESRTADSTSTLHITLQNATYSAVIADKLAFSATSPDRAFALLTVPHAFVPGLYDLVVEEVAGDDSIIYTGEVTDLELLSQSQD
;
A
#
# COMPACT_ATOMS: atom_id res chain seq x y z
N MET A 1 13.81 38.89 45.83
CA MET A 1 13.63 37.42 45.74
C MET A 1 12.87 37.12 44.47
N ARG A 2 13.47 36.30 43.61
CA ARG A 2 12.93 35.79 42.34
C ARG A 2 11.69 34.95 42.62
N PHE A 3 10.73 34.89 41.70
CA PHE A 3 10.25 33.64 41.11
C PHE A 3 9.61 33.95 39.75
N SER A 4 10.29 33.53 38.69
CA SER A 4 9.84 33.53 37.31
C SER A 4 9.17 32.18 37.07
N THR A 5 7.90 32.15 36.73
CA THR A 5 7.17 30.92 36.37
C THR A 5 7.16 30.81 34.86
N PHE A 6 8.01 29.93 34.32
CA PHE A 6 7.94 29.48 32.94
C PHE A 6 6.81 28.45 32.82
N PRO A 7 5.88 28.56 31.86
CA PRO A 7 5.10 27.42 31.43
C PRO A 7 5.95 26.56 30.49
N LEU A 8 6.25 25.34 30.94
CA LEU A 8 6.70 24.23 30.12
C LEU A 8 5.59 23.87 29.11
N VAL A 9 5.80 24.19 27.84
CA VAL A 9 5.01 23.60 26.75
C VAL A 9 5.58 22.21 26.51
N ILE A 10 4.88 21.20 26.99
CA ILE A 10 5.15 19.80 26.68
C ILE A 10 4.60 19.57 25.28
N THR A 11 5.48 19.58 24.27
CA THR A 11 5.15 19.07 22.94
C THR A 11 5.01 17.56 23.07
N ALA A 12 3.78 17.07 23.14
CA ALA A 12 3.48 15.67 22.96
C ALA A 12 3.80 15.34 21.49
N LEU A 13 5.02 14.82 21.24
CA LEU A 13 5.30 14.14 20.01
C LEU A 13 4.47 12.85 20.05
N VAL A 14 3.35 12.85 19.32
CA VAL A 14 2.66 11.62 18.95
C VAL A 14 3.65 10.86 18.10
N ALA A 15 4.35 9.91 18.72
CA ALA A 15 4.88 8.78 17.99
C ALA A 15 3.65 8.11 17.36
N ALA A 16 3.36 8.48 16.11
CA ALA A 16 2.58 7.64 15.24
C ALA A 16 3.38 6.35 15.17
N GLY A 17 3.04 5.40 16.04
CA GLY A 17 3.49 4.05 15.88
C GLY A 17 3.20 3.70 14.43
N LEU A 18 4.21 3.16 13.75
CA LEU A 18 4.00 2.29 12.61
C LEU A 18 2.95 1.29 13.08
N SER A 19 1.69 1.61 12.79
CA SER A 19 0.61 0.66 12.88
C SER A 19 0.93 -0.26 11.73
N GLY A 20 1.81 -1.23 11.98
CA GLY A 20 1.98 -2.38 11.12
C GLY A 20 0.57 -2.84 10.87
N ALA A 21 0.12 -2.66 9.62
CA ALA A 21 -1.17 -3.15 9.20
C ALA A 21 -1.12 -4.63 9.51
N THR A 22 -1.81 -5.05 10.56
CA THR A 22 -1.90 -6.47 10.87
C THR A 22 -2.79 -6.98 9.75
N PRO A 23 -2.29 -7.81 8.79
CA PRO A 23 -3.09 -8.16 7.63
C PRO A 23 -4.37 -8.81 8.13
N LEU A 24 -5.50 -8.14 7.87
CA LEU A 24 -6.75 -8.40 8.58
C LEU A 24 -7.33 -9.78 8.23
N ASN A 25 -6.90 -10.37 7.11
CA ASN A 25 -7.16 -11.74 6.70
C ASN A 25 -6.23 -12.10 5.53
N THR A 26 -5.09 -12.76 5.78
CA THR A 26 -4.39 -13.43 4.67
C THR A 26 -5.17 -14.69 4.30
N ARG A 27 -5.89 -14.66 3.18
CA ARG A 27 -6.51 -15.86 2.62
C ARG A 27 -5.49 -16.59 1.73
N ALA A 28 -5.51 -17.92 1.74
CA ALA A 28 -4.52 -18.74 1.01
C ALA A 28 -4.72 -18.73 -0.52
N ASP A 29 -5.89 -18.30 -0.98
CA ASP A 29 -6.28 -18.14 -2.38
C ASP A 29 -5.89 -16.77 -2.97
N GLN A 30 -5.42 -15.84 -2.13
CA GLN A 30 -5.10 -14.47 -2.53
C GLN A 30 -3.61 -14.17 -2.38
N THR A 31 -2.97 -13.75 -3.47
CA THR A 31 -1.51 -13.59 -3.54
C THR A 31 -1.13 -12.36 -4.36
N ILE A 32 -0.22 -11.55 -3.81
CA ILE A 32 0.50 -10.50 -4.55
C ILE A 32 1.62 -11.20 -5.33
N ILE A 33 1.56 -11.14 -6.65
CA ILE A 33 2.52 -11.82 -7.55
C ILE A 33 3.68 -10.88 -7.88
N LEU A 34 3.39 -9.60 -8.12
CA LEU A 34 4.39 -8.56 -8.33
C LEU A 34 3.93 -7.23 -7.71
N PRO A 35 4.84 -6.40 -7.19
CA PRO A 35 6.26 -6.71 -6.93
C PRO A 35 6.45 -7.68 -5.75
N LEU A 36 7.62 -8.30 -5.64
CA LEU A 36 8.01 -9.18 -4.52
C LEU A 36 8.91 -8.44 -3.52
N SER A 37 8.98 -8.94 -2.29
CA SER A 37 9.82 -8.33 -1.25
C SER A 37 11.28 -8.28 -1.67
N GLY A 38 11.91 -7.12 -1.47
CA GLY A 38 13.28 -6.84 -1.91
C GLY A 38 13.43 -6.50 -3.40
N ASP A 39 12.34 -6.48 -4.18
CA ASP A 39 12.40 -6.06 -5.57
C ASP A 39 12.69 -4.55 -5.66
N PRO A 40 13.71 -4.15 -6.43
CA PRO A 40 13.90 -2.76 -6.77
C PRO A 40 12.86 -2.33 -7.82
N PHE A 41 12.21 -1.20 -7.60
CA PHE A 41 11.21 -0.66 -8.53
C PHE A 41 11.47 0.81 -8.87
N GLY A 42 11.06 1.19 -10.08
CA GLY A 42 11.02 2.56 -10.56
C GLY A 42 9.58 3.05 -10.67
N SER A 43 9.41 4.26 -11.22
CA SER A 43 8.10 4.78 -11.60
C SER A 43 8.07 4.91 -13.13
N PRO A 44 7.15 4.21 -13.84
CA PRO A 44 6.17 3.25 -13.32
C PRO A 44 6.75 1.83 -13.05
N PHE A 45 5.98 0.96 -12.39
CA PHE A 45 6.29 -0.46 -12.18
C PHE A 45 5.08 -1.38 -12.40
N GLU A 46 5.32 -2.64 -12.73
CA GLU A 46 4.27 -3.64 -12.96
C GLU A 46 3.71 -4.19 -11.65
N PHE A 47 2.40 -4.35 -11.59
CA PHE A 47 1.67 -4.94 -10.49
C PHE A 47 0.82 -6.10 -11.00
N GLU A 48 0.87 -7.21 -10.28
CA GLU A 48 0.01 -8.36 -10.50
C GLU A 48 -0.48 -8.91 -9.16
N PHE A 49 -1.79 -9.15 -9.09
CA PHE A 49 -2.47 -9.78 -7.95
C PHE A 49 -3.38 -10.90 -8.44
N ALA A 50 -3.43 -12.00 -7.69
CA ALA A 50 -4.31 -13.12 -7.95
C ALA A 50 -5.24 -13.39 -6.76
N ASP A 51 -6.49 -13.69 -7.07
CA ASP A 51 -7.49 -14.29 -6.17
C ASP A 51 -8.10 -15.52 -6.85
N GLU A 52 -7.62 -16.70 -6.48
CA GLU A 52 -8.08 -17.99 -7.05
C GLU A 52 -9.52 -18.34 -6.68
N SER A 53 -10.09 -17.69 -5.66
CA SER A 53 -11.49 -17.91 -5.24
C SER A 53 -12.48 -17.06 -6.01
N ARG A 54 -11.99 -16.11 -6.81
CA ARG A 54 -12.80 -15.10 -7.46
C ARG A 54 -13.58 -15.67 -8.64
N THR A 55 -14.82 -15.22 -8.78
CA THR A 55 -15.68 -15.52 -9.93
C THR A 55 -15.90 -14.27 -10.79
N ALA A 56 -16.34 -14.46 -12.04
CA ALA A 56 -16.62 -13.36 -12.97
C ALA A 56 -17.73 -12.40 -12.48
N ASP A 57 -18.57 -12.83 -11.54
CA ASP A 57 -19.65 -12.02 -10.97
C ASP A 57 -19.20 -11.16 -9.77
N SER A 58 -17.94 -11.31 -9.33
CA SER A 58 -17.41 -10.52 -8.22
C SER A 58 -17.28 -9.04 -8.59
N THR A 59 -17.77 -8.18 -7.71
CA THR A 59 -17.74 -6.71 -7.87
C THR A 59 -16.65 -6.03 -7.05
N SER A 60 -15.85 -6.79 -6.30
CA SER A 60 -14.76 -6.21 -5.51
C SER A 60 -13.66 -5.64 -6.39
N THR A 61 -12.94 -4.65 -5.86
CA THR A 61 -11.83 -3.97 -6.53
C THR A 61 -10.62 -3.89 -5.60
N LEU A 62 -9.44 -3.61 -6.14
CA LEU A 62 -8.24 -3.40 -5.35
C LEU A 62 -8.02 -1.93 -5.04
N HIS A 63 -7.60 -1.68 -3.81
CA HIS A 63 -7.07 -0.42 -3.30
C HIS A 63 -5.61 -0.66 -2.91
N ILE A 64 -4.69 0.11 -3.50
CA ILE A 64 -3.25 -0.12 -3.39
C ILE A 64 -2.58 1.12 -2.83
N THR A 65 -1.91 0.96 -1.70
CA THR A 65 -1.20 2.02 -0.99
C THR A 65 0.30 1.70 -0.94
N LEU A 66 1.12 2.70 -1.24
CA LEU A 66 2.56 2.63 -1.02
C LEU A 66 2.90 3.50 0.19
N GLN A 67 3.62 2.93 1.16
CA GLN A 67 3.88 3.62 2.43
C GLN A 67 5.23 3.28 3.06
N ASN A 68 5.72 4.17 3.91
CA ASN A 68 6.78 3.93 4.88
C ASN A 68 6.58 4.87 6.08
N ALA A 69 7.60 5.00 6.95
CA ALA A 69 7.50 5.85 8.14
C ALA A 69 7.27 7.35 7.85
N THR A 70 7.53 7.84 6.63
CA THR A 70 7.46 9.25 6.25
C THR A 70 6.38 9.56 5.21
N TYR A 71 6.17 8.65 4.26
CA TYR A 71 5.26 8.83 3.13
C TYR A 71 4.19 7.75 3.13
N SER A 72 2.97 8.10 2.73
CA SER A 72 1.89 7.16 2.49
C SER A 72 0.98 7.76 1.43
N ALA A 73 0.70 7.00 0.36
CA ALA A 73 -0.18 7.42 -0.69
C ALA A 73 -0.86 6.24 -1.38
N VAL A 74 -2.13 6.42 -1.71
CA VAL A 74 -2.87 5.53 -2.60
C VAL A 74 -2.34 5.72 -4.02
N ILE A 75 -1.83 4.65 -4.62
CA ILE A 75 -1.25 4.65 -5.97
C ILE A 75 -2.13 3.94 -6.99
N ALA A 76 -3.15 3.20 -6.53
CA ALA A 76 -4.31 2.81 -7.33
C ALA A 76 -5.54 2.67 -6.42
N ASP A 77 -6.66 3.19 -6.88
CA ASP A 77 -7.96 3.04 -6.22
C ASP A 77 -8.96 2.45 -7.22
N LYS A 78 -9.82 1.54 -6.75
CA LYS A 78 -10.82 0.85 -7.55
C LYS A 78 -10.24 0.12 -8.76
N LEU A 79 -9.05 -0.47 -8.62
CA LEU A 79 -8.46 -1.28 -9.67
C LEU A 79 -9.31 -2.55 -9.87
N ALA A 80 -9.87 -2.70 -11.06
CA ALA A 80 -10.70 -3.84 -11.41
C ALA A 80 -9.86 -5.07 -11.78
N PHE A 81 -10.44 -6.25 -11.54
CA PHE A 81 -9.92 -7.50 -12.05
C PHE A 81 -10.18 -7.61 -13.56
N SER A 82 -9.36 -8.41 -14.25
CA SER A 82 -9.41 -8.59 -15.68
C SER A 82 -10.69 -9.30 -16.12
N ALA A 83 -11.36 -8.79 -17.15
CA ALA A 83 -12.53 -9.44 -17.72
C ALA A 83 -12.21 -10.79 -18.39
N THR A 84 -10.98 -10.99 -18.87
CA THR A 84 -10.54 -12.24 -19.50
C THR A 84 -9.91 -13.23 -18.52
N SER A 85 -9.51 -12.74 -17.34
CA SER A 85 -8.90 -13.52 -16.26
C SER A 85 -9.48 -13.01 -14.94
N PRO A 86 -10.72 -13.41 -14.58
CA PRO A 86 -11.45 -12.83 -13.46
C PRO A 86 -10.78 -13.06 -12.12
N ASP A 87 -9.83 -14.00 -12.05
CA ASP A 87 -8.96 -14.30 -10.91
C ASP A 87 -7.74 -13.37 -10.79
N ARG A 88 -7.52 -12.45 -11.74
CA ARG A 88 -6.31 -11.62 -11.78
C ARG A 88 -6.59 -10.14 -11.97
N ALA A 89 -5.77 -9.31 -11.32
CA ALA A 89 -5.69 -7.89 -11.58
C ALA A 89 -4.25 -7.54 -12.01
N PHE A 90 -4.14 -6.71 -13.05
CA PHE A 90 -2.87 -6.25 -13.59
C PHE A 90 -2.91 -4.73 -13.74
N ALA A 91 -1.84 -4.04 -13.36
CA ALA A 91 -1.72 -2.61 -13.56
C ALA A 91 -0.26 -2.20 -13.75
N LEU A 92 -0.07 -1.07 -14.43
CA LEU A 92 1.19 -0.34 -14.43
C LEU A 92 1.04 0.82 -13.45
N LEU A 93 1.63 0.70 -12.26
CA LEU A 93 1.47 1.63 -11.16
C LEU A 93 2.52 2.74 -11.22
N THR A 94 2.11 3.97 -10.90
CA THR A 94 2.99 5.14 -10.88
C THR A 94 3.21 5.60 -9.46
N VAL A 95 4.47 5.78 -9.08
CA VAL A 95 4.86 6.32 -7.78
C VAL A 95 4.81 7.85 -7.84
N PRO A 96 4.15 8.52 -6.89
CA PRO A 96 4.13 9.98 -6.84
C PRO A 96 5.54 10.57 -6.70
N HIS A 97 5.80 11.73 -7.32
CA HIS A 97 7.10 12.41 -7.28
C HIS A 97 7.54 12.88 -5.89
N ALA A 98 6.62 12.95 -4.93
CA ALA A 98 6.95 13.30 -3.54
C ALA A 98 7.74 12.18 -2.83
N PHE A 99 7.69 10.94 -3.34
CA PHE A 99 8.38 9.80 -2.76
C PHE A 99 9.86 9.87 -3.12
N VAL A 100 10.70 9.70 -2.10
CA VAL A 100 12.17 9.67 -2.25
C VAL A 100 12.68 8.24 -2.27
N PRO A 101 13.87 7.98 -2.83
CA PRO A 101 14.45 6.64 -2.84
C PRO A 101 14.56 6.05 -1.43
N GLY A 102 14.26 4.76 -1.29
CA GLY A 102 14.26 4.06 0.00
C GLY A 102 13.32 2.86 0.01
N LEU A 103 13.13 2.30 1.20
CA LEU A 103 12.25 1.15 1.42
C LEU A 103 10.81 1.58 1.66
N TYR A 104 9.89 0.86 1.04
CA TYR A 104 8.44 1.04 1.16
C TYR A 104 7.75 -0.30 1.31
N ASP A 105 6.60 -0.26 1.95
CA ASP A 105 5.65 -1.35 2.00
C ASP A 105 4.53 -1.06 0.98
N LEU A 106 4.17 -2.07 0.21
CA LEU A 106 3.01 -2.05 -0.68
C LEU A 106 1.87 -2.78 0.00
N VAL A 107 0.83 -2.05 0.37
CA VAL A 107 -0.39 -2.59 0.97
C VAL A 107 -1.43 -2.74 -0.13
N VAL A 108 -1.99 -3.94 -0.26
CA VAL A 108 -3.05 -4.26 -1.21
C VAL A 108 -4.28 -4.66 -0.42
N GLU A 109 -5.36 -3.92 -0.59
CA GLU A 109 -6.65 -4.21 0.01
C GLU A 109 -7.63 -4.60 -1.09
N GLU A 110 -8.34 -5.71 -0.90
CA GLU A 110 -9.51 -5.99 -1.73
C GLU A 110 -10.75 -5.46 -1.01
N VAL A 111 -11.51 -4.65 -1.74
CA VAL A 111 -12.68 -3.92 -1.26
C VAL A 111 -13.91 -4.46 -1.96
N ALA A 112 -14.88 -4.97 -1.21
CA ALA A 112 -16.16 -5.43 -1.72
C ALA A 112 -17.02 -4.28 -2.26
N GLY A 113 -18.10 -4.62 -2.99
CA GLY A 113 -18.99 -3.62 -3.59
C GLY A 113 -19.75 -2.74 -2.60
N ASP A 114 -19.70 -3.05 -1.30
CA ASP A 114 -20.24 -2.25 -0.19
C ASP A 114 -19.15 -1.44 0.56
N ASP A 115 -17.97 -1.29 -0.06
CA ASP A 115 -16.78 -0.64 0.48
C ASP A 115 -16.16 -1.34 1.71
N SER A 116 -16.57 -2.57 2.03
CA SER A 116 -15.94 -3.35 3.10
C SER A 116 -14.61 -3.96 2.64
N ILE A 117 -13.57 -3.88 3.47
CA ILE A 117 -12.28 -4.54 3.21
C ILE A 117 -12.45 -6.02 3.51
N ILE A 118 -12.26 -6.86 2.49
CA ILE A 118 -12.38 -8.33 2.59
C ILE A 118 -11.02 -9.04 2.59
N TYR A 119 -9.97 -8.33 2.20
CA TYR A 119 -8.58 -8.78 2.23
C TYR A 119 -7.64 -7.61 2.46
N THR A 120 -6.55 -7.88 3.17
CA THR A 120 -5.39 -7.00 3.27
C THR A 120 -4.13 -7.85 3.15
N GLY A 121 -3.33 -7.57 2.13
CA GLY A 121 -2.01 -8.15 1.89
C GLY A 121 -0.95 -7.06 1.88
N GLU A 122 0.30 -7.46 2.11
CA GLU A 122 1.42 -6.54 2.17
C GLU A 122 2.67 -7.18 1.55
N VAL A 123 3.44 -6.37 0.83
CA VAL A 123 4.82 -6.68 0.45
C VAL A 123 5.72 -5.65 1.10
N THR A 124 6.57 -6.10 2.03
CA THR A 124 7.50 -5.22 2.73
C THR A 124 8.84 -5.12 2.01
N ASP A 125 9.58 -4.07 2.35
CA ASP A 125 10.97 -3.89 1.92
C ASP A 125 11.15 -3.76 0.40
N LEU A 126 10.20 -3.13 -0.29
CA LEU A 126 10.35 -2.77 -1.70
C LEU A 126 11.29 -1.57 -1.84
N GLU A 127 12.29 -1.67 -2.71
CA GLU A 127 13.30 -0.62 -2.88
C GLU A 127 12.93 0.34 -4.02
N LEU A 128 12.47 1.54 -3.68
CA LEU A 128 12.25 2.59 -4.67
C LEU A 128 13.60 3.16 -5.12
N LEU A 129 13.90 2.99 -6.39
CA LEU A 129 15.06 3.60 -7.04
C LEU A 129 14.84 5.11 -7.25
N SER A 130 15.92 5.84 -7.54
CA SER A 130 15.83 7.25 -7.93
C SER A 130 14.85 7.43 -9.09
N GLN A 131 13.78 8.18 -8.85
CA GLN A 131 12.87 8.59 -9.91
C GLN A 131 13.66 9.47 -10.87
N SER A 132 13.77 9.04 -12.13
CA SER A 132 14.34 9.89 -13.18
C SER A 132 13.39 11.06 -13.37
N GLN A 133 13.89 12.28 -13.15
CA GLN A 133 13.16 13.49 -13.52
C GLN A 133 13.33 13.67 -15.03
N ASP A 134 12.34 13.23 -15.80
CA ASP A 134 12.15 13.71 -17.18
C ASP A 134 11.26 14.96 -17.17
#